data_AF-A0A8A3S8M3-F1
#
_entry.id   AF-A0A8A3S8M3-F1
#
_cell.length_a   1.000
_cell.length_b   1.000
_cell.length_c   1.000
_cell.angle_alpha   90.00
_cell.angle_beta   90.00
_cell.angle_gamma   90.00
#
_symmetry.space_group_name_H-M   'P 1'
#
loop_
_entity.id
_entity.type
_entity.pdbx_description
1 polymer ?
#
loop_
_entity_poly.entity_id
_entity_poly.type
_entity_poly.pdbx_seq_one_letter_code
_entity_poly.pdbx_strand_id
1 'polypeptide(L)'
;MFRFLRGLFGKNEEEILTLRVGDVDEWLERREGELEERLEAKTGETRATVAASLQDFKGVLALLGDAEGRDDIPSRLKTVTERSLPSFLSAMEQQIARPLPEDPDGFYAAAADLITGILKIQRGQGRYLAGAFPEEMKEFRQVTSTIGNAVNDLTAVVKEVQDTQKQIDAARDALGIFEAAQTDIARAGERAADLETKIAADEQMMQEKTATLQNLKDGDNYLEAARFEDAAEESLDRRQEAERAVQNLGAQATRVIRKAERVAARAGGKEEGKVLKACIKVLDNPVPAGAGEVAAALPPAVKIVRGQIESGDLALKSKEDRALFSEEGKIEGAFTDAFAHLDEMKKEEEKALARARACTALSEATDLENEIENLKAGVAADRAARVEAAEQVAAETESIPERAHRLRDALVSVAGVPVALEGEGFTIAAETRT
;
A
#
# COMPACT_ATOMS: atom_id res chain seq x y z
N MET A 1 1.05 20.06 54.33
CA MET A 1 0.12 21.00 55.03
C MET A 1 0.76 22.37 55.36
N PHE A 2 1.67 22.92 54.54
CA PHE A 2 2.31 24.24 54.80
C PHE A 2 2.60 25.04 53.50
N ARG A 3 1.72 24.94 52.50
CA ARG A 3 1.72 25.82 51.32
C ARG A 3 0.41 26.61 51.13
N PHE A 4 -0.66 26.20 51.80
CA PHE A 4 -2.00 26.79 51.66
C PHE A 4 -2.16 28.15 52.38
N LEU A 5 -1.32 28.46 53.38
CA LEU A 5 -1.43 29.72 54.14
C LEU A 5 -0.54 30.87 53.62
N ARG A 6 0.14 30.72 52.47
CA ARG A 6 0.89 31.81 51.83
C ARG A 6 0.11 32.52 50.71
N GLY A 7 -1.07 32.02 50.34
CA GLY A 7 -1.85 32.51 49.19
C GLY A 7 -2.79 33.69 49.47
N LEU A 8 -2.88 34.20 50.70
CA LEU A 8 -3.87 35.26 51.01
C LEU A 8 -3.43 36.68 50.58
N PHE A 9 -2.17 36.90 50.18
CA PHE A 9 -1.69 38.21 49.71
C PHE A 9 -0.51 38.09 48.72
N GLY A 10 -0.75 37.53 47.54
CA GLY A 10 0.17 37.60 46.40
C GLY A 10 -0.63 37.80 45.12
N LYS A 11 -0.21 38.73 44.25
CA LYS A 11 -0.84 39.02 42.95
C LYS A 11 -1.13 37.71 42.19
N ASN A 12 -2.32 37.61 41.58
CA ASN A 12 -2.70 36.52 40.68
C ASN A 12 -1.70 36.43 39.51
N GLU A 13 -0.61 35.69 39.69
CA GLU A 13 0.10 35.07 38.57
C GLU A 13 -0.77 33.88 38.17
N GLU A 14 -1.32 33.90 36.96
CA GLU A 14 -2.06 32.77 36.41
C GLU A 14 -1.17 31.53 36.50
N GLU A 15 -1.64 30.47 37.17
CA GLU A 15 -0.88 29.24 37.35
C GLU A 15 -0.82 28.52 36.00
N ILE A 16 0.27 28.74 35.26
CA ILE A 16 0.53 28.12 33.95
C ILE A 16 1.07 26.71 34.17
N LEU A 17 0.47 25.73 33.51
CA LEU A 17 0.98 24.36 33.46
C LEU A 17 1.96 24.22 32.29
N THR A 18 3.20 23.79 32.57
CA THR A 18 4.19 23.48 31.53
C THR A 18 4.31 21.97 31.40
N LEU A 19 4.10 21.45 30.19
CA LEU A 19 4.24 20.03 29.86
C LEU A 19 5.19 19.85 28.69
N ARG A 20 5.97 18.76 28.71
CA ARG A 20 6.64 18.24 27.53
C ARG A 20 5.73 17.23 26.87
N VAL A 21 5.74 17.15 25.53
CA VAL A 21 4.94 16.17 24.78
C VAL A 21 5.15 14.75 25.32
N GLY A 22 6.39 14.35 25.58
CA GLY A 22 6.71 13.02 26.11
C GLY A 22 6.19 12.74 27.53
N ASP A 23 5.80 13.76 28.28
CA ASP A 23 5.25 13.63 29.64
C ASP A 23 3.71 13.73 29.65
N VAL A 24 3.08 13.97 28.48
CA VAL A 24 1.63 14.21 28.39
C VAL A 24 0.83 12.98 28.80
N ASP A 25 1.22 11.80 28.34
CA ASP A 25 0.48 10.56 28.62
C ASP A 25 0.46 10.25 30.12
N GLU A 26 1.64 10.28 30.77
CA GLU A 26 1.75 10.12 32.23
C GLU A 26 0.96 11.19 32.99
N TRP A 27 0.92 12.42 32.48
CA TRP A 27 0.13 13.49 33.07
C TRP A 27 -1.38 13.23 32.96
N LEU A 28 -1.85 12.72 31.82
CA LEU A 28 -3.25 12.35 31.62
C LEU A 28 -3.65 11.16 32.50
N GLU A 29 -2.83 10.11 32.60
CA GLU A 29 -3.06 8.97 33.49
C GLU A 29 -3.19 9.40 34.96
N ARG A 30 -2.28 10.26 35.43
CA ARG A 30 -2.36 10.83 36.78
C ARG A 30 -3.66 11.61 36.98
N ARG A 31 -4.08 12.35 35.96
CA ARG A 31 -5.32 13.14 36.03
C ARG A 31 -6.56 12.25 36.12
N GLU A 32 -6.59 11.12 35.42
CA GLU A 32 -7.65 10.12 35.55
C GLU A 32 -7.70 9.54 36.95
N GLY A 33 -6.55 9.17 37.51
CA GLY A 33 -6.47 8.66 38.89
C GLY A 33 -7.02 9.67 39.92
N GLU A 34 -6.68 10.95 39.77
CA GLU A 34 -7.24 12.02 40.61
C GLU A 34 -8.77 12.15 40.50
N LEU A 35 -9.35 11.93 39.31
CA LEU A 35 -10.79 11.96 39.10
C LEU A 35 -11.48 10.76 39.74
N GLU A 36 -10.88 9.57 39.61
CA GLU A 36 -11.38 8.34 40.23
C GLU A 36 -11.37 8.45 41.77
N GLU A 37 -10.25 8.85 42.35
CA GLU A 37 -10.12 9.06 43.81
C GLU A 37 -11.13 10.10 44.31
N ARG A 38 -11.33 11.20 43.57
CA ARG A 38 -12.30 12.24 43.93
C ARG A 38 -13.74 11.72 43.87
N LEU A 39 -14.09 10.94 42.85
CA LEU A 39 -15.41 10.33 42.72
C LEU A 39 -15.65 9.33 43.84
N GLU A 40 -14.67 8.48 44.15
CA GLU A 40 -14.75 7.49 45.22
C GLU A 40 -14.91 8.17 46.58
N ALA A 41 -14.10 9.19 46.88
CA ALA A 41 -14.19 9.95 48.11
C ALA A 41 -15.57 10.60 48.27
N LYS A 42 -16.09 11.28 47.22
CA LYS A 42 -17.40 11.92 47.27
C LYS A 42 -18.54 10.92 47.42
N THR A 43 -18.44 9.79 46.73
CA THR A 43 -19.38 8.68 46.86
C THR A 43 -19.40 8.15 48.30
N GLY A 44 -18.22 7.98 48.91
CA GLY A 44 -18.08 7.57 50.30
C GLY A 44 -18.75 8.53 51.29
N GLU A 45 -18.52 9.84 51.14
CA GLU A 45 -19.18 10.88 51.94
C GLU A 45 -20.71 10.83 51.82
N THR A 46 -21.22 10.76 50.59
CA THR A 46 -22.66 10.69 50.32
C THR A 46 -23.25 9.40 50.88
N ARG A 47 -22.55 8.26 50.75
CA ARG A 47 -22.96 6.98 51.32
C ARG A 47 -23.09 7.03 52.83
N ALA A 48 -22.09 7.60 53.53
CA ALA A 48 -22.15 7.78 54.97
C ALA A 48 -23.36 8.66 55.38
N THR A 49 -23.59 9.75 54.65
CA THR A 49 -24.71 10.68 54.90
C THR A 49 -26.07 10.01 54.68
N VAL A 50 -26.22 9.26 53.59
CA VAL A 50 -27.44 8.50 53.28
C VAL A 50 -27.67 7.41 54.32
N ALA A 51 -26.64 6.65 54.69
CA ALA A 51 -26.75 5.60 55.70
C ALA A 51 -27.20 6.15 57.07
N ALA A 52 -26.63 7.27 57.51
CA ALA A 52 -27.04 7.95 58.74
C ALA A 52 -28.51 8.43 58.65
N SER A 53 -28.86 9.10 57.54
CA SER A 53 -30.22 9.58 57.30
C SER A 53 -31.26 8.45 57.24
N LEU A 54 -30.89 7.27 56.74
CA LEU A 54 -31.76 6.08 56.75
C LEU A 54 -31.97 5.53 58.16
N GLN A 55 -31.01 5.67 59.07
CA GLN A 55 -31.21 5.35 60.49
C GLN A 55 -32.14 6.36 61.15
N ASP A 56 -31.96 7.65 60.85
CA ASP A 56 -32.88 8.69 61.34
C ASP A 56 -34.31 8.42 60.87
N PHE A 57 -34.52 8.05 59.60
CA PHE A 57 -35.84 7.64 59.11
C PHE A 57 -36.44 6.48 59.90
N LYS A 58 -35.65 5.46 60.28
CA LYS A 58 -36.15 4.36 61.13
C LYS A 58 -36.59 4.87 62.50
N GLY A 59 -35.85 5.82 63.08
CA GLY A 59 -36.22 6.48 64.33
C GLY A 59 -37.55 7.24 64.22
N VAL A 60 -37.70 8.06 63.18
CA VAL A 60 -38.95 8.82 62.97
C VAL A 60 -40.13 7.88 62.64
N LEU A 61 -39.91 6.80 61.87
CA LEU A 61 -40.95 5.78 61.60
C LEU A 61 -41.40 5.08 62.90
N ALA A 62 -40.47 4.72 63.79
CA ALA A 62 -40.79 4.09 65.07
C ALA A 62 -41.61 5.04 65.97
N LEU A 63 -41.18 6.32 66.09
CA LEU A 63 -41.92 7.33 66.85
C LEU A 63 -43.32 7.57 66.29
N LEU A 64 -43.46 7.56 64.96
CA LEU A 64 -44.74 7.74 64.29
C LEU A 64 -45.66 6.51 64.46
N GLY A 65 -45.09 5.30 64.50
CA GLY A 65 -45.81 4.06 64.85
C GLY A 65 -46.26 4.03 66.31
N ASP A 66 -45.42 4.46 67.25
CA ASP A 66 -45.76 4.54 68.67
C ASP A 66 -46.76 5.67 68.99
N ALA A 67 -46.88 6.65 68.09
CA ALA A 67 -47.88 7.72 68.14
C ALA A 67 -49.27 7.29 67.63
N GLU A 68 -49.42 6.04 67.20
CA GLU A 68 -50.71 5.47 66.79
C GLU A 68 -51.69 5.43 67.98
N GLY A 69 -52.82 6.14 67.87
CA GLY A 69 -53.87 6.14 68.88
C GLY A 69 -53.78 7.23 69.96
N ARG A 70 -52.99 8.29 69.77
CA ARG A 70 -53.01 9.45 70.69
C ARG A 70 -54.40 10.08 70.78
N ASP A 71 -54.85 10.37 72.01
CA ASP A 71 -56.19 10.91 72.31
C ASP A 71 -56.36 12.39 71.91
N ASP A 72 -55.27 13.09 71.61
CA ASP A 72 -55.22 14.50 71.21
C ASP A 72 -55.45 14.73 69.70
N ILE A 73 -55.54 13.66 68.90
CA ILE A 73 -55.81 13.76 67.46
C ILE A 73 -57.28 14.18 67.23
N PRO A 74 -57.53 15.27 66.46
CA PRO A 74 -58.88 15.73 66.17
C PRO A 74 -59.74 14.62 65.55
N SER A 75 -61.00 14.48 66.00
CA SER A 75 -61.92 13.43 65.55
C SER A 75 -62.13 13.36 64.03
N ARG A 76 -61.95 14.47 63.31
CA ARG A 76 -62.02 14.56 61.84
C ARG A 76 -60.82 13.93 61.12
N LEU A 77 -59.71 13.72 61.80
CA LEU A 77 -58.46 13.15 61.24
C LEU A 77 -58.23 11.70 61.65
N LYS A 78 -59.00 11.14 62.58
CA LYS A 78 -58.85 9.76 63.08
C LYS A 78 -59.00 8.72 61.97
N THR A 79 -60.07 8.76 61.18
CA THR A 79 -60.32 7.81 60.08
C THR A 79 -59.27 7.88 58.96
N VAL A 80 -58.69 9.07 58.74
CA VAL A 80 -57.63 9.26 57.74
C VAL A 80 -56.31 8.69 58.26
N THR A 81 -56.05 8.85 59.56
CA THR A 81 -54.87 8.31 60.25
C THR A 81 -54.89 6.79 60.29
N GLU A 82 -56.00 6.15 60.70
CA GLU A 82 -56.18 4.70 60.77
C GLU A 82 -55.90 3.96 59.44
N ARG A 83 -56.14 4.63 58.31
CA ARG A 83 -55.92 4.05 56.97
C ARG A 83 -54.57 4.43 56.36
N SER A 84 -54.15 5.69 56.53
CA SER A 84 -53.00 6.23 55.80
C SER A 84 -51.69 5.95 56.53
N LEU A 85 -51.70 5.88 57.87
CA LEU A 85 -50.51 5.65 58.67
C LEU A 85 -49.91 4.25 58.43
N PRO A 86 -50.66 3.13 58.52
CA PRO A 86 -50.07 1.80 58.29
C PRO A 86 -49.54 1.65 56.85
N SER A 87 -50.23 2.23 55.88
CA SER A 87 -49.79 2.20 54.47
C SER A 87 -48.53 3.05 54.23
N PHE A 88 -48.40 4.19 54.92
CA PHE A 88 -47.20 5.02 54.84
C PHE A 88 -45.99 4.35 55.50
N LEU A 89 -46.16 3.81 56.72
CA LEU A 89 -45.11 3.09 57.45
C LEU A 89 -44.59 1.92 56.62
N SER A 90 -45.49 1.04 56.15
CA SER A 90 -45.11 -0.11 55.33
C SER A 90 -44.40 0.28 54.03
N ALA A 91 -44.89 1.30 53.32
CA ALA A 91 -44.27 1.76 52.08
C ALA A 91 -42.88 2.38 52.33
N MET A 92 -42.73 3.16 53.41
CA MET A 92 -41.45 3.78 53.77
C MET A 92 -40.42 2.76 54.23
N GLU A 93 -40.79 1.82 55.11
CA GLU A 93 -39.92 0.74 55.58
C GLU A 93 -39.38 -0.07 54.40
N GLN A 94 -40.25 -0.44 53.46
CA GLN A 94 -39.84 -1.17 52.26
C GLN A 94 -38.89 -0.35 51.38
N GLN A 95 -39.11 0.97 51.28
CA GLN A 95 -38.28 1.85 50.46
C GLN A 95 -36.89 2.06 51.07
N ILE A 96 -36.78 2.28 52.39
CA ILE A 96 -35.49 2.51 53.06
C ILE A 96 -34.70 1.23 53.32
N ALA A 97 -35.34 0.05 53.24
CA ALA A 97 -34.68 -1.24 53.37
C ALA A 97 -33.99 -1.72 52.08
N ARG A 98 -34.13 -0.98 50.97
CA ARG A 98 -33.48 -1.36 49.70
C ARG A 98 -31.95 -1.32 49.85
N PRO A 99 -31.22 -2.32 49.33
CA PRO A 99 -29.77 -2.34 49.39
C PRO A 99 -29.17 -1.20 48.55
N LEU A 100 -28.10 -0.61 49.04
CA LEU A 100 -27.31 0.40 48.34
C LEU A 100 -25.96 -0.25 47.95
N PRO A 101 -25.59 -0.27 46.66
CA PRO A 101 -24.33 -0.85 46.20
C PRO A 101 -23.07 -0.15 46.78
N GLU A 102 -21.93 -0.85 46.71
CA GLU A 102 -20.63 -0.35 47.17
C GLU A 102 -19.81 0.31 46.05
N ASP A 103 -20.08 -0.01 44.79
CA ASP A 103 -19.45 0.66 43.65
C ASP A 103 -20.06 2.06 43.42
N PRO A 104 -19.27 3.06 42.96
CA PRO A 104 -19.75 4.43 42.80
C PRO A 104 -20.96 4.59 41.87
N ASP A 105 -20.94 3.96 40.70
CA ASP A 105 -21.97 4.09 39.69
C ASP A 105 -23.30 3.45 40.13
N GLY A 106 -23.23 2.23 40.67
CA GLY A 106 -24.37 1.51 41.24
C GLY A 106 -24.94 2.22 42.45
N PHE A 107 -24.09 2.78 43.32
CA PHE A 107 -24.53 3.58 44.47
C PHE A 107 -25.29 4.83 44.03
N TYR A 108 -24.76 5.59 43.07
CA TYR A 108 -25.39 6.83 42.59
C TYR A 108 -26.80 6.58 42.05
N ALA A 109 -26.96 5.59 41.17
CA ALA A 109 -28.26 5.22 40.61
C ALA A 109 -29.25 4.79 41.71
N ALA A 110 -28.81 3.93 42.64
CA ALA A 110 -29.65 3.47 43.73
C ALA A 110 -30.05 4.60 44.71
N ALA A 111 -29.15 5.54 44.99
CA ALA A 111 -29.43 6.68 45.86
C ALA A 111 -30.42 7.67 45.22
N ALA A 112 -30.31 7.92 43.91
CA ALA A 112 -31.26 8.75 43.15
C ALA A 112 -32.67 8.12 43.09
N ASP A 113 -32.74 6.80 42.91
CA ASP A 113 -34.01 6.06 42.97
C ASP A 113 -34.61 6.04 44.38
N LEU A 114 -33.75 5.90 45.40
CA LEU A 114 -34.16 5.92 46.80
C LEU A 114 -34.88 7.23 47.15
N ILE A 115 -34.26 8.38 46.87
CA ILE A 115 -34.84 9.69 47.16
C ILE A 115 -36.13 9.93 46.36
N THR A 116 -36.17 9.49 45.10
CA THR A 116 -37.36 9.59 44.25
C THR A 116 -38.53 8.78 44.82
N GLY A 117 -38.26 7.56 45.30
CA GLY A 117 -39.26 6.73 45.97
C GLY A 117 -39.77 7.33 47.28
N ILE A 118 -38.87 7.85 48.13
CA ILE A 118 -39.23 8.54 49.38
C ILE A 118 -40.14 9.73 49.10
N LEU A 119 -39.79 10.59 48.14
CA LEU A 119 -40.59 11.75 47.76
C LEU A 119 -41.97 11.34 47.23
N LYS A 120 -42.06 10.25 46.46
CA LYS A 120 -43.33 9.72 45.96
C LYS A 120 -44.23 9.26 47.10
N ILE A 121 -43.68 8.56 48.09
CA ILE A 121 -44.44 8.09 49.27
C ILE A 121 -44.89 9.28 50.13
N GLN A 122 -44.03 10.28 50.34
CA GLN A 122 -44.40 11.51 51.07
C GLN A 122 -45.55 12.28 50.40
N ARG A 123 -45.52 12.42 49.07
CA ARG A 123 -46.57 13.14 48.31
C ARG A 123 -47.87 12.34 48.17
N GLY A 124 -47.79 11.01 48.20
CA GLY A 124 -48.93 10.09 48.13
C GLY A 124 -49.51 9.80 49.50
N GLN A 125 -49.01 8.74 50.14
CA GLN A 125 -49.48 8.21 51.42
C GLN A 125 -49.26 9.21 52.58
N GLY A 126 -48.16 9.97 52.55
CA GLY A 126 -47.79 10.92 53.61
C GLY A 126 -48.58 12.24 53.60
N ARG A 127 -49.28 12.56 52.50
CA ARG A 127 -49.97 13.84 52.31
C ARG A 127 -50.96 14.17 53.43
N TYR A 128 -51.67 13.15 53.90
CA TYR A 128 -52.71 13.33 54.91
C TYR A 128 -52.19 13.24 56.35
N LEU A 129 -50.98 12.71 56.55
CA LEU A 129 -50.33 12.60 57.85
C LEU A 129 -49.78 13.94 58.34
N ALA A 130 -49.48 14.88 57.43
CA ALA A 130 -48.96 16.20 57.79
C ALA A 130 -49.90 17.03 58.69
N GLY A 131 -51.21 16.75 58.66
CA GLY A 131 -52.19 17.41 59.54
C GLY A 131 -52.38 16.75 60.90
N ALA A 132 -52.05 15.46 61.03
CA ALA A 132 -52.19 14.69 62.26
C ALA A 132 -50.87 14.60 63.04
N PHE A 133 -49.74 14.57 62.34
CA PHE A 133 -48.38 14.43 62.89
C PHE A 133 -47.45 15.48 62.28
N PRO A 134 -47.69 16.79 62.54
CA PRO A 134 -46.99 17.86 61.84
C PRO A 134 -45.48 17.92 62.15
N GLU A 135 -45.07 17.56 63.37
CA GLU A 135 -43.66 17.58 63.78
C GLU A 135 -42.90 16.37 63.22
N GLU A 136 -43.46 15.17 63.34
CA GLU A 136 -42.87 13.95 62.77
C GLU A 136 -42.74 14.07 61.24
N MET A 137 -43.77 14.60 60.56
CA MET A 137 -43.72 14.86 59.11
C MET A 137 -42.80 16.03 58.72
N LYS A 138 -42.44 16.91 59.65
CA LYS A 138 -41.42 17.95 59.45
C LYS A 138 -40.02 17.36 59.57
N GLU A 139 -39.79 16.49 60.56
CA GLU A 139 -38.54 15.73 60.69
C GLU A 139 -38.30 14.83 59.46
N PHE A 140 -39.32 14.12 58.98
CA PHE A 140 -39.23 13.35 57.72
C PHE A 140 -38.79 14.22 56.54
N ARG A 141 -39.35 15.42 56.38
CA ARG A 141 -38.96 16.32 55.30
C ARG A 141 -37.53 16.80 55.44
N GLN A 142 -37.07 17.06 56.67
CA GLN A 142 -35.70 17.47 56.94
C GLN A 142 -34.70 16.36 56.57
N VAL A 143 -34.96 15.12 56.98
CA VAL A 143 -34.10 13.97 56.63
C VAL A 143 -34.11 13.72 55.11
N THR A 144 -35.26 13.82 54.45
CA THR A 144 -35.36 13.75 52.98
C THR A 144 -34.52 14.82 52.29
N SER A 145 -34.55 16.06 52.81
CA SER A 145 -33.74 17.17 52.26
C SER A 145 -32.24 16.92 52.43
N THR A 146 -31.79 16.34 53.54
CA THR A 146 -30.38 15.98 53.75
C THR A 146 -29.90 14.98 52.70
N ILE A 147 -30.66 13.90 52.46
CA ILE A 147 -30.35 12.92 51.41
C ILE A 147 -30.37 13.59 50.03
N GLY A 148 -31.41 14.38 49.73
CA GLY A 148 -31.54 15.05 48.45
C GLY A 148 -30.36 15.98 48.13
N ASN A 149 -29.90 16.75 49.11
CA ASN A 149 -28.73 17.62 48.94
C ASN A 149 -27.44 16.81 48.72
N ALA A 150 -27.21 15.76 49.50
CA ALA A 150 -26.03 14.92 49.36
C ALA A 150 -25.98 14.19 48.00
N VAL A 151 -27.14 13.75 47.48
CA VAL A 151 -27.25 13.14 46.14
C VAL A 151 -27.04 14.18 45.05
N ASN A 152 -27.61 15.39 45.18
CA ASN A 152 -27.39 16.48 44.21
C ASN A 152 -25.91 16.91 44.13
N ASP A 153 -25.23 16.98 45.27
CA ASP A 153 -23.79 17.28 45.32
C ASP A 153 -22.98 16.19 44.63
N LEU A 154 -23.35 14.91 44.81
CA LEU A 154 -22.74 13.79 44.09
C LEU A 154 -23.02 13.85 42.58
N THR A 155 -24.26 14.19 42.16
CA THR A 155 -24.61 14.40 40.74
C THR A 155 -23.68 15.42 40.06
N ALA A 156 -23.38 16.53 40.75
CA ALA A 156 -22.49 17.55 40.20
C ALA A 156 -21.07 17.00 39.96
N VAL A 157 -20.52 16.23 40.90
CA VAL A 157 -19.20 15.61 40.77
C VAL A 157 -19.19 14.53 39.68
N VAL A 158 -20.21 13.68 39.61
CA VAL A 158 -20.33 12.65 38.55
C VAL A 158 -20.32 13.30 37.17
N LYS A 159 -21.06 14.39 36.99
CA LYS A 159 -21.08 15.12 35.71
C LYS A 159 -19.72 15.72 35.37
N GLU A 160 -19.07 16.36 36.34
CA GLU A 160 -17.73 16.93 36.16
C GLU A 160 -16.71 15.86 35.74
N VAL A 161 -16.70 14.71 36.42
CA VAL A 161 -15.82 13.58 36.09
C VAL A 161 -16.08 13.06 34.67
N GLN A 162 -17.35 12.89 34.28
CA GLN A 162 -17.69 12.47 32.91
C GLN A 162 -17.28 13.47 31.84
N ASP A 163 -17.43 14.77 32.11
CA ASP A 163 -17.04 15.82 31.17
C ASP A 163 -15.51 15.91 31.05
N THR A 164 -14.78 15.79 32.16
CA THR A 164 -13.30 15.76 32.14
C THR A 164 -12.76 14.49 31.50
N GLN A 165 -13.37 13.32 31.71
CA GLN A 165 -12.95 12.08 31.06
C GLN A 165 -13.00 12.21 29.53
N LYS A 166 -14.08 12.77 28.99
CA LYS A 166 -14.18 13.04 27.54
C LYS A 166 -13.10 13.98 27.02
N GLN A 167 -12.69 14.95 27.84
CA GLN A 167 -11.60 15.86 27.48
C GLN A 167 -10.24 15.14 27.49
N ILE A 168 -10.03 14.22 28.45
CA ILE A 168 -8.84 13.36 28.51
C ILE A 168 -8.75 12.48 27.26
N ASP A 169 -9.86 11.83 26.88
CA ASP A 169 -9.92 11.00 25.67
C ASP A 169 -9.57 11.83 24.42
N ALA A 170 -10.14 13.03 24.29
CA ALA A 170 -9.83 13.94 23.17
C ALA A 170 -8.36 14.40 23.17
N ALA A 171 -7.75 14.60 24.35
CA ALA A 171 -6.33 14.94 24.46
C ALA A 171 -5.43 13.75 24.06
N ARG A 172 -5.80 12.51 24.40
CA ARG A 172 -5.11 11.30 23.94
C ARG A 172 -5.20 11.14 22.42
N ASP A 173 -6.37 11.34 21.84
CA ASP A 173 -6.53 11.30 20.38
C ASP A 173 -5.63 12.34 19.69
N ALA A 174 -5.58 13.56 20.21
CA ALA A 174 -4.71 14.61 19.70
C ALA A 174 -3.22 14.27 19.85
N LEU A 175 -2.81 13.65 20.96
CA LEU A 175 -1.45 13.18 21.19
C LEU A 175 -1.08 12.09 20.18
N GLY A 176 -1.94 11.10 19.99
CA GLY A 176 -1.71 10.02 19.03
C GLY A 176 -1.56 10.53 17.59
N ILE A 177 -2.38 11.50 17.16
CA ILE A 177 -2.25 12.15 15.84
C ILE A 177 -0.91 12.89 15.70
N PHE A 178 -0.44 13.52 16.78
CA PHE A 178 0.83 14.24 16.81
C PHE A 178 2.03 13.29 16.71
N GLU A 179 2.03 12.22 17.51
CA GLU A 179 3.09 11.21 17.53
C GLU A 179 3.15 10.39 16.23
N ALA A 180 2.00 10.09 15.63
CA ALA A 180 1.94 9.47 14.31
C ALA A 180 2.64 10.33 13.25
N ALA A 181 2.42 11.65 13.27
CA ALA A 181 3.09 12.59 12.38
C ALA A 181 4.62 12.53 12.52
N GLN A 182 5.13 12.55 13.75
CA GLN A 182 6.56 12.47 14.02
C GLN A 182 7.16 11.14 13.55
N THR A 183 6.42 10.04 13.76
CA THR A 183 6.83 8.70 13.31
C THR A 183 6.89 8.63 11.78
N ASP A 184 5.92 9.23 11.09
CA ASP A 184 5.89 9.25 9.63
C ASP A 184 7.00 10.12 9.04
N ILE A 185 7.31 11.27 9.67
CA ILE A 185 8.49 12.09 9.33
C ILE A 185 9.77 11.27 9.46
N ALA A 186 9.98 10.59 10.59
CA ALA A 186 11.18 9.79 10.82
C ALA A 186 11.33 8.68 9.78
N ARG A 187 10.25 7.94 9.50
CA ARG A 187 10.24 6.84 8.51
C ARG A 187 10.50 7.33 7.09
N ALA A 188 9.87 8.43 6.69
CA ALA A 188 10.07 9.01 5.36
C ALA A 188 11.49 9.58 5.22
N GLY A 189 12.04 10.17 6.28
CA GLY A 189 13.42 10.64 6.34
C GLY A 189 14.45 9.52 6.20
N GLU A 190 14.29 8.42 6.93
CA GLU A 190 15.13 7.22 6.81
C GLU A 190 15.09 6.66 5.38
N ARG A 191 13.88 6.51 4.82
CA ARG A 191 13.70 6.07 3.43
C ARG A 191 14.42 6.98 2.42
N ALA A 192 14.35 8.29 2.61
CA ALA A 192 15.04 9.24 1.72
C ALA A 192 16.57 9.09 1.80
N ALA A 193 17.12 8.87 3.00
CA ALA A 193 18.55 8.66 3.22
C ALA A 193 19.05 7.31 2.63
N ASP A 194 18.27 6.24 2.78
CA ASP A 194 18.55 4.94 2.18
C ASP A 194 18.57 5.01 0.65
N LEU A 195 17.58 5.68 0.07
CA LEU A 195 17.52 5.91 -1.39
C LEU A 195 18.71 6.74 -1.87
N GLU A 196 19.14 7.76 -1.13
CA GLU A 196 20.31 8.55 -1.48
C GLU A 196 21.60 7.71 -1.49
N THR A 197 21.77 6.83 -0.50
CA THR A 197 22.89 5.90 -0.43
C THR A 197 22.88 4.92 -1.61
N LYS A 198 21.71 4.37 -1.93
CA LYS A 198 21.53 3.46 -3.05
C LYS A 198 21.81 4.14 -4.40
N ILE A 199 21.29 5.34 -4.63
CA ILE A 199 21.54 6.14 -5.83
C ILE A 199 23.04 6.35 -6.02
N ALA A 200 23.77 6.73 -4.97
CA ALA A 200 25.21 6.94 -5.07
C ALA A 200 25.98 5.65 -5.44
N ALA A 201 25.59 4.51 -4.86
CA ALA A 201 26.19 3.22 -5.17
C ALA A 201 25.92 2.79 -6.63
N ASP A 202 24.67 2.92 -7.09
CA ASP A 202 24.28 2.55 -8.45
C ASP A 202 24.93 3.48 -9.50
N GLU A 203 25.07 4.77 -9.20
CA GLU A 203 25.82 5.72 -10.03
C GLU A 203 27.29 5.37 -10.14
N GLN A 204 27.94 4.99 -9.03
CA GLN A 204 29.32 4.52 -9.06
C GLN A 204 29.45 3.25 -9.92
N MET A 205 28.57 2.28 -9.72
CA MET A 205 28.58 1.04 -10.50
C MET A 205 28.36 1.31 -12.00
N MET A 206 27.47 2.25 -12.34
CA MET A 206 27.24 2.68 -13.71
C MET A 206 28.50 3.31 -14.34
N GLN A 207 29.23 4.13 -13.58
CA GLN A 207 30.51 4.71 -14.05
C GLN A 207 31.56 3.62 -14.30
N GLU A 208 31.71 2.66 -13.38
CA GLU A 208 32.64 1.54 -13.52
C GLU A 208 32.33 0.66 -14.74
N LYS A 209 31.04 0.33 -14.95
CA LYS A 209 30.59 -0.42 -16.12
C LYS A 209 30.77 0.36 -17.42
N THR A 210 30.51 1.67 -17.41
CA THR A 210 30.72 2.54 -18.58
C THR A 210 32.20 2.58 -18.97
N ALA A 211 33.09 2.71 -17.99
CA ALA A 211 34.54 2.65 -18.23
C ALA A 211 34.97 1.27 -18.76
N THR A 212 34.40 0.19 -18.23
CA THR A 212 34.66 -1.17 -18.70
C THR A 212 34.21 -1.37 -20.14
N LEU A 213 33.00 -0.91 -20.49
CA LEU A 213 32.46 -0.95 -21.84
C LEU A 213 33.34 -0.16 -22.82
N GLN A 214 33.80 1.02 -22.42
CA GLN A 214 34.69 1.83 -23.25
C GLN A 214 36.03 1.13 -23.50
N ASN A 215 36.65 0.59 -22.44
CA ASN A 215 37.89 -0.17 -22.57
C ASN A 215 37.73 -1.42 -23.44
N LEU A 216 36.59 -2.11 -23.34
CA LEU A 216 36.27 -3.25 -24.18
C LEU A 216 36.16 -2.84 -25.65
N LYS A 217 35.41 -1.77 -25.95
CA LYS A 217 35.20 -1.26 -27.32
C LYS A 217 36.47 -0.73 -27.98
N ASP A 218 37.36 -0.13 -27.19
CA ASP A 218 38.66 0.36 -27.65
C ASP A 218 39.70 -0.75 -27.81
N GLY A 219 39.42 -1.94 -27.28
CA GLY A 219 40.31 -3.10 -27.30
C GLY A 219 40.37 -3.78 -28.67
N ASP A 220 41.56 -4.30 -29.00
CA ASP A 220 41.80 -5.04 -30.25
C ASP A 220 40.83 -6.22 -30.44
N ASN A 221 40.48 -6.93 -29.36
CA ASN A 221 39.55 -8.05 -29.39
C ASN A 221 38.14 -7.66 -29.88
N TYR A 222 37.65 -6.48 -29.50
CA TYR A 222 36.34 -6.00 -29.93
C TYR A 222 36.36 -5.57 -31.39
N LEU A 223 37.40 -4.83 -31.80
CA LEU A 223 37.57 -4.41 -33.19
C LEU A 223 37.75 -5.62 -34.12
N GLU A 224 38.43 -6.67 -33.65
CA GLU A 224 38.59 -7.92 -34.39
C GLU A 224 37.26 -8.69 -34.48
N ALA A 225 36.51 -8.78 -33.38
CA ALA A 225 35.18 -9.38 -33.37
C ALA A 225 34.22 -8.69 -34.36
N ALA A 226 34.19 -7.35 -34.36
CA ALA A 226 33.38 -6.56 -35.30
C ALA A 226 33.76 -6.86 -36.77
N ARG A 227 35.06 -6.92 -37.07
CA ARG A 227 35.53 -7.29 -38.41
C ARG A 227 35.12 -8.71 -38.82
N PHE A 228 35.08 -9.65 -37.87
CA PHE A 228 34.62 -11.01 -38.17
C PHE A 228 33.11 -11.08 -38.43
N GLU A 229 32.30 -10.28 -37.73
CA GLU A 229 30.87 -10.13 -38.05
C GLU A 229 30.66 -9.53 -39.45
N ASP A 230 31.33 -8.43 -39.78
CA ASP A 230 31.26 -7.81 -41.11
C ASP A 230 31.67 -8.80 -42.22
N ALA A 231 32.75 -9.56 -41.99
CA ALA A 231 33.21 -10.59 -42.93
C ALA A 231 32.23 -11.77 -43.04
N ALA A 232 31.52 -12.12 -41.97
CA ALA A 232 30.48 -13.13 -42.00
C ALA A 232 29.27 -12.66 -42.80
N GLU A 233 28.82 -11.42 -42.63
CA GLU A 233 27.75 -10.82 -43.43
C GLU A 233 28.13 -10.77 -44.92
N GLU A 234 29.34 -10.29 -45.24
CA GLU A 234 29.82 -10.24 -46.63
C GLU A 234 29.88 -11.64 -47.26
N SER A 235 30.33 -12.65 -46.50
CA SER A 235 30.39 -14.03 -47.00
C SER A 235 29.00 -14.65 -47.25
N LEU A 236 28.00 -14.29 -46.46
CA LEU A 236 26.61 -14.69 -46.67
C LEU A 236 26.08 -14.09 -47.98
N ASP A 237 26.34 -12.80 -48.23
CA ASP A 237 25.93 -12.14 -49.47
C ASP A 237 26.56 -12.80 -50.69
N ARG A 238 27.87 -13.07 -50.67
CA ARG A 238 28.57 -13.78 -51.76
C ARG A 238 27.99 -15.19 -51.99
N ARG A 239 27.63 -15.92 -50.93
CA ARG A 239 26.96 -17.22 -51.08
C ARG A 239 25.59 -17.05 -51.75
N GLN A 240 24.80 -16.07 -51.35
CA GLN A 240 23.50 -15.81 -51.97
C GLN A 240 23.63 -15.43 -53.45
N GLU A 241 24.67 -14.68 -53.83
CA GLU A 241 24.98 -14.37 -55.23
C GLU A 241 25.33 -15.62 -56.03
N ALA A 242 26.21 -16.49 -55.51
CA ALA A 242 26.54 -17.76 -56.14
C ALA A 242 25.31 -18.67 -56.28
N GLU A 243 24.42 -18.67 -55.29
CA GLU A 243 23.15 -19.40 -55.33
C GLU A 243 22.23 -18.89 -56.46
N ARG A 244 22.10 -17.56 -56.58
CA ARG A 244 21.36 -16.92 -57.67
C ARG A 244 21.97 -17.22 -59.03
N ALA A 245 23.30 -17.32 -59.14
CA ALA A 245 23.97 -17.68 -60.39
C ALA A 245 23.58 -19.10 -60.86
N VAL A 246 23.58 -20.09 -59.95
CA VAL A 246 23.13 -21.45 -60.24
C VAL A 246 21.64 -21.47 -60.64
N GLN A 247 20.80 -20.72 -59.94
CA GLN A 247 19.37 -20.60 -60.26
C GLN A 247 19.13 -19.97 -61.64
N ASN A 248 19.86 -18.92 -61.97
CA ASN A 248 19.77 -18.25 -63.27
C ASN A 248 20.21 -19.16 -64.41
N LEU A 249 21.29 -19.94 -64.20
CA LEU A 249 21.75 -20.94 -65.15
C LEU A 249 20.72 -22.06 -65.34
N GLY A 250 20.10 -22.54 -64.24
CA GLY A 250 18.95 -23.44 -64.23
C GLY A 250 17.79 -22.94 -65.09
N ALA A 251 17.34 -21.71 -64.82
CA ALA A 251 16.25 -21.09 -65.56
C ALA A 251 16.58 -20.93 -67.06
N GLN A 252 17.82 -20.56 -67.39
CA GLN A 252 18.28 -20.47 -68.78
C GLN A 252 18.25 -21.82 -69.48
N ALA A 253 18.83 -22.85 -68.86
CA ALA A 253 18.88 -24.20 -69.41
C ALA A 253 17.47 -24.79 -69.58
N THR A 254 16.60 -24.65 -68.57
CA THR A 254 15.21 -25.06 -68.61
C THR A 254 14.44 -24.44 -69.78
N ARG A 255 14.67 -23.15 -70.10
CA ARG A 255 14.02 -22.51 -71.26
C ARG A 255 14.39 -23.18 -72.59
N VAL A 256 15.65 -23.58 -72.74
CA VAL A 256 16.14 -24.26 -73.95
C VAL A 256 15.59 -25.69 -74.01
N ILE A 257 15.69 -26.43 -72.91
CA ILE A 257 15.24 -27.82 -72.80
C ILE A 257 13.72 -27.92 -72.97
N ARG A 258 12.92 -26.95 -72.47
CA ARG A 258 11.48 -26.88 -72.75
C ARG A 258 11.14 -26.64 -74.22
N LYS A 259 12.01 -25.96 -74.99
CA LYS A 259 11.82 -25.83 -76.44
C LYS A 259 12.10 -27.16 -77.14
N ALA A 260 13.19 -27.82 -76.75
CA ALA A 260 13.55 -29.14 -77.26
C ALA A 260 12.47 -30.20 -76.95
N GLU A 261 11.85 -30.11 -75.76
CA GLU A 261 10.76 -31.01 -75.35
C GLU A 261 9.55 -30.88 -76.26
N ARG A 262 9.19 -29.66 -76.67
CA ARG A 262 8.11 -29.42 -77.65
C ARG A 262 8.46 -29.93 -79.04
N VAL A 263 9.72 -29.84 -79.45
CA VAL A 263 10.20 -30.39 -80.73
C VAL A 263 10.08 -31.92 -80.72
N ALA A 264 10.59 -32.57 -79.67
CA ALA A 264 10.48 -34.02 -79.49
C ALA A 264 9.02 -34.50 -79.44
N ALA A 265 8.14 -33.76 -78.74
CA ALA A 265 6.72 -34.07 -78.67
C ALA A 265 6.03 -34.01 -80.05
N ARG A 266 6.39 -33.05 -80.91
CA ARG A 266 5.86 -32.93 -82.29
C ARG A 266 6.37 -34.05 -83.21
N ALA A 267 7.59 -34.52 -82.99
CA ALA A 267 8.18 -35.64 -83.73
C ALA A 267 7.70 -37.02 -83.24
N GLY A 268 6.88 -37.09 -82.18
CA GLY A 268 6.41 -38.36 -81.61
C GLY A 268 7.42 -39.07 -80.69
N GLY A 269 8.52 -38.40 -80.33
CA GLY A 269 9.62 -38.95 -79.50
C GLY A 269 9.26 -39.06 -78.02
N LYS A 270 8.50 -40.11 -77.64
CA LYS A 270 8.03 -40.31 -76.25
C LYS A 270 9.16 -40.48 -75.23
N GLU A 271 10.24 -41.18 -75.59
CA GLU A 271 11.38 -41.41 -74.68
C GLU A 271 12.24 -40.16 -74.52
N GLU A 272 12.52 -39.43 -75.60
CA GLU A 272 13.23 -38.15 -75.56
C GLU A 272 12.48 -37.11 -74.72
N GLY A 273 11.16 -37.02 -74.89
CA GLY A 273 10.31 -36.13 -74.09
C GLY A 273 10.34 -36.45 -72.59
N LYS A 274 10.45 -37.72 -72.18
CA LYS A 274 10.60 -38.12 -70.76
C LYS A 274 11.93 -37.64 -70.19
N VAL A 275 13.02 -37.84 -70.92
CA VAL A 275 14.37 -37.41 -70.51
C VAL A 275 14.41 -35.89 -70.32
N LEU A 276 13.87 -35.13 -71.27
CA LEU A 276 13.83 -33.67 -71.20
C LEU A 276 12.95 -33.17 -70.03
N LYS A 277 11.79 -33.79 -69.79
CA LYS A 277 10.93 -33.46 -68.63
C LYS A 277 11.59 -33.74 -67.28
N ALA A 278 12.31 -34.86 -67.17
CA ALA A 278 13.05 -35.20 -65.95
C ALA A 278 14.15 -34.16 -65.67
N CYS A 279 14.89 -33.75 -66.71
CA CYS A 279 15.90 -32.70 -66.60
C CYS A 279 15.30 -31.34 -66.21
N ILE A 280 14.18 -30.93 -66.83
CA ILE A 280 13.45 -29.69 -66.45
C ILE A 280 13.07 -29.70 -64.98
N LYS A 281 12.57 -30.82 -64.45
CA LYS A 281 12.17 -30.92 -63.04
C LYS A 281 13.35 -30.65 -62.09
N VAL A 282 14.53 -31.16 -62.41
CA VAL A 282 15.77 -30.93 -61.64
C VAL A 282 16.23 -29.47 -61.76
N LEU A 283 16.17 -28.92 -62.98
CA LEU A 283 16.63 -27.55 -63.28
C LEU A 283 15.64 -26.44 -62.93
N ASP A 284 14.39 -26.75 -62.57
CA ASP A 284 13.44 -25.78 -62.03
C ASP A 284 13.87 -25.30 -60.63
N ASN A 285 14.64 -26.13 -59.90
CA ASN A 285 15.27 -25.78 -58.62
C ASN A 285 16.63 -26.50 -58.48
N PRO A 286 17.68 -26.05 -59.20
CA PRO A 286 18.95 -26.75 -59.26
C PRO A 286 19.70 -26.76 -57.92
N VAL A 287 19.57 -25.72 -57.10
CA VAL A 287 20.32 -25.62 -55.83
C VAL A 287 19.89 -26.71 -54.82
N PRO A 288 18.59 -26.92 -54.52
CA PRO A 288 18.15 -28.04 -53.68
C PRO A 288 18.41 -29.42 -54.28
N ALA A 289 18.33 -29.58 -55.61
CA ALA A 289 18.63 -30.85 -56.29
C ALA A 289 20.12 -31.20 -56.19
N GLY A 290 20.98 -30.18 -56.15
CA GLY A 290 22.41 -30.32 -55.97
C GLY A 290 23.16 -30.76 -57.23
N ALA A 291 24.49 -30.61 -57.17
CA ALA A 291 25.38 -30.86 -58.30
C ALA A 291 25.25 -32.29 -58.87
N GLY A 292 25.06 -33.28 -58.01
CA GLY A 292 24.95 -34.69 -58.41
C GLY A 292 23.70 -34.99 -59.26
N GLU A 293 22.53 -34.50 -58.84
CA GLU A 293 21.29 -34.72 -59.60
C GLU A 293 21.30 -33.94 -60.92
N VAL A 294 21.82 -32.71 -60.92
CA VAL A 294 21.99 -31.91 -62.14
C VAL A 294 22.96 -32.61 -63.10
N ALA A 295 24.13 -33.08 -62.61
CA ALA A 295 25.12 -33.78 -63.43
C ALA A 295 24.60 -35.11 -64.00
N ALA A 296 23.67 -35.78 -63.31
CA ALA A 296 23.04 -37.01 -63.81
C ALA A 296 21.95 -36.73 -64.86
N ALA A 297 21.14 -35.68 -64.66
CA ALA A 297 19.99 -35.38 -65.51
C ALA A 297 20.33 -34.58 -66.78
N LEU A 298 21.40 -33.77 -66.73
CA LEU A 298 21.73 -32.81 -67.78
C LEU A 298 22.33 -33.45 -69.05
N PRO A 299 23.35 -34.33 -69.00
CA PRO A 299 24.00 -34.84 -70.22
C PRO A 299 23.06 -35.57 -71.21
N PRO A 300 22.13 -36.44 -70.75
CA PRO A 300 21.17 -37.07 -71.65
C PRO A 300 20.24 -36.06 -72.34
N ALA A 301 19.80 -35.02 -71.62
CA ALA A 301 18.95 -33.97 -72.16
C ALA A 301 19.70 -33.07 -73.15
N VAL A 302 20.96 -32.71 -72.84
CA VAL A 302 21.81 -31.89 -73.73
C VAL A 302 22.11 -32.63 -75.02
N LYS A 303 22.35 -33.95 -74.99
CA LYS A 303 22.53 -34.75 -76.20
C LYS A 303 21.33 -34.68 -77.15
N ILE A 304 20.11 -34.73 -76.62
CA ILE A 304 18.88 -34.60 -77.41
C ILE A 304 18.77 -33.18 -77.98
N VAL A 305 18.98 -32.16 -77.15
CA VAL A 305 18.94 -30.74 -77.58
C VAL A 305 19.94 -30.48 -78.70
N ARG A 306 21.18 -30.98 -78.58
CA ARG A 306 22.22 -30.87 -79.62
C ARG A 306 21.81 -31.55 -80.91
N GLY A 307 21.31 -32.79 -80.85
CA GLY A 307 20.83 -33.50 -82.03
C GLY A 307 19.76 -32.71 -82.79
N GLN A 308 18.84 -32.05 -82.08
CA GLN A 308 17.82 -31.19 -82.68
C GLN A 308 18.38 -29.87 -83.25
N ILE A 309 19.47 -29.34 -82.69
CA ILE A 309 20.17 -28.17 -83.26
C ILE A 309 20.88 -28.57 -84.56
N GLU A 310 21.59 -29.70 -84.55
CA GLU A 310 22.35 -30.24 -85.68
C GLU A 310 21.43 -30.63 -86.87
N SER A 311 20.23 -31.17 -86.59
CA SER A 311 19.22 -31.47 -87.62
C SER A 311 18.49 -30.23 -88.17
N GLY A 312 18.63 -29.08 -87.50
CA GLY A 312 17.92 -27.83 -87.85
C GLY A 312 16.50 -27.72 -87.26
N ASP A 313 16.05 -28.69 -86.48
CA ASP A 313 14.70 -28.70 -85.87
C ASP A 313 14.55 -27.70 -84.72
N LEU A 314 15.66 -27.37 -84.03
CA LEU A 314 15.70 -26.42 -82.93
C LEU A 314 16.60 -25.22 -83.27
N ALA A 315 15.98 -24.10 -83.64
CA ALA A 315 16.69 -22.85 -83.88
C ALA A 315 16.80 -21.99 -82.59
N LEU A 316 18.00 -21.90 -82.03
CA LEU A 316 18.29 -20.98 -80.93
C LEU A 316 18.49 -19.55 -81.46
N LYS A 317 17.82 -18.56 -80.86
CA LYS A 317 17.93 -17.14 -81.26
C LYS A 317 18.95 -16.35 -80.43
N SER A 318 19.16 -16.73 -79.16
CA SER A 318 20.12 -16.08 -78.27
C SER A 318 21.54 -16.54 -78.59
N LYS A 319 22.49 -15.60 -78.62
CA LYS A 319 23.92 -15.88 -78.79
C LYS A 319 24.47 -16.69 -77.59
N GLU A 320 23.97 -16.41 -76.39
CA GLU A 320 24.37 -17.11 -75.16
C GLU A 320 23.85 -18.55 -75.14
N ASP A 321 22.59 -18.78 -75.49
CA ASP A 321 22.03 -20.13 -75.56
C ASP A 321 22.77 -20.99 -76.60
N ARG A 322 23.15 -20.39 -77.75
CA ARG A 322 23.99 -21.07 -78.75
C ARG A 322 25.37 -21.42 -78.19
N ALA A 323 26.02 -20.51 -77.48
CA ALA A 323 27.33 -20.77 -76.90
C ALA A 323 27.29 -21.90 -75.85
N LEU A 324 26.20 -21.99 -75.07
CA LEU A 324 26.04 -23.00 -74.04
C LEU A 324 25.65 -24.39 -74.57
N PHE A 325 24.84 -24.46 -75.64
CA PHE A 325 24.27 -25.73 -76.12
C PHE A 325 24.83 -26.24 -77.45
N SER A 326 25.61 -25.45 -78.20
CA SER A 326 26.17 -25.89 -79.49
C SER A 326 27.47 -26.69 -79.38
N GLU A 327 28.23 -26.51 -78.30
CA GLU A 327 29.49 -27.22 -78.06
C GLU A 327 29.30 -28.31 -76.99
N GLU A 328 29.94 -29.46 -77.17
CA GLU A 328 29.85 -30.58 -76.23
C GLU A 328 30.42 -30.22 -74.87
N GLY A 329 29.66 -30.47 -73.80
CA GLY A 329 30.12 -30.28 -72.41
C GLY A 329 30.10 -28.85 -71.90
N LYS A 330 29.72 -27.84 -72.69
CA LYS A 330 29.77 -26.43 -72.25
C LYS A 330 28.78 -26.12 -71.13
N ILE A 331 27.52 -26.53 -71.27
CA ILE A 331 26.50 -26.30 -70.25
C ILE A 331 26.76 -27.17 -69.01
N GLU A 332 27.23 -28.40 -69.19
CA GLU A 332 27.65 -29.29 -68.10
C GLU A 332 28.83 -28.70 -67.32
N GLY A 333 29.82 -28.15 -68.03
CA GLY A 333 30.94 -27.41 -67.44
C GLY A 333 30.47 -26.18 -66.67
N ALA A 334 29.57 -25.37 -67.26
CA ALA A 334 29.02 -24.18 -66.61
C ALA A 334 28.29 -24.50 -65.29
N PHE A 335 27.52 -25.60 -65.24
CA PHE A 335 26.90 -26.05 -63.99
C PHE A 335 27.93 -26.57 -63.00
N THR A 336 28.92 -27.34 -63.46
CA THR A 336 30.01 -27.84 -62.61
C THR A 336 30.75 -26.68 -61.94
N ASP A 337 31.11 -25.66 -62.71
CA ASP A 337 31.79 -24.47 -62.23
C ASP A 337 30.91 -23.66 -61.26
N ALA A 338 29.63 -23.46 -61.60
CA ALA A 338 28.70 -22.71 -60.75
C ALA A 338 28.44 -23.41 -59.41
N PHE A 339 28.33 -24.75 -59.40
CA PHE A 339 28.19 -25.52 -58.17
C PHE A 339 29.49 -25.57 -57.36
N ALA A 340 30.65 -25.67 -58.00
CA ALA A 340 31.94 -25.61 -57.33
C ALA A 340 32.14 -24.25 -56.65
N HIS A 341 31.79 -23.15 -57.33
CA HIS A 341 31.83 -21.81 -56.76
C HIS A 341 30.85 -21.65 -55.60
N LEU A 342 29.62 -22.17 -55.71
CA LEU A 342 28.66 -22.16 -54.60
C LEU A 342 29.16 -22.96 -53.38
N ASP A 343 29.79 -24.12 -53.59
CA ASP A 343 30.38 -24.91 -52.50
C ASP A 343 31.56 -24.20 -51.84
N GLU A 344 32.38 -23.49 -52.62
CA GLU A 344 33.45 -22.64 -52.11
C GLU A 344 32.91 -21.52 -51.23
N MET A 345 31.92 -20.76 -51.71
CA MET A 345 31.31 -19.66 -50.94
C MET A 345 30.62 -20.17 -49.66
N LYS A 346 29.99 -21.35 -49.69
CA LYS A 346 29.45 -21.99 -48.48
C LYS A 346 30.53 -22.28 -47.44
N LYS A 347 31.67 -22.81 -47.86
CA LYS A 347 32.81 -23.08 -46.97
C LYS A 347 33.44 -21.80 -46.43
N GLU A 348 33.47 -20.73 -47.23
CA GLU A 348 33.93 -19.41 -46.77
C GLU A 348 32.98 -18.83 -45.71
N GLU A 349 31.66 -18.88 -45.95
CA GLU A 349 30.65 -18.45 -44.98
C GLU A 349 30.75 -19.22 -43.67
N GLU A 350 30.84 -20.55 -43.73
CA GLU A 350 30.99 -21.39 -42.53
C GLU A 350 32.24 -21.02 -41.72
N LYS A 351 33.36 -20.72 -42.39
CA LYS A 351 34.60 -20.28 -41.72
C LYS A 351 34.46 -18.88 -41.12
N ALA A 352 33.82 -17.95 -41.83
CA ALA A 352 33.62 -16.60 -41.34
C ALA A 352 32.69 -16.58 -40.11
N LEU A 353 31.56 -17.31 -40.18
CA LEU A 353 30.64 -17.50 -39.06
C LEU A 353 31.31 -18.18 -37.86
N ALA A 354 32.15 -19.19 -38.08
CA ALA A 354 32.85 -19.86 -36.98
C ALA A 354 33.83 -18.92 -36.27
N ARG A 355 34.49 -18.02 -37.00
CA ARG A 355 35.37 -17.00 -36.41
C ARG A 355 34.58 -15.95 -35.65
N ALA A 356 33.50 -15.42 -36.23
CA ALA A 356 32.64 -14.46 -35.56
C ALA A 356 32.07 -15.02 -34.25
N ARG A 357 31.58 -16.26 -34.25
CA ARG A 357 31.04 -16.94 -33.05
C ARG A 357 32.07 -17.26 -31.99
N ALA A 358 33.35 -17.35 -32.34
CA ALA A 358 34.41 -17.59 -31.37
C ALA A 358 34.73 -16.33 -30.53
N CYS A 359 34.28 -15.15 -30.97
CA CYS A 359 34.49 -13.89 -30.28
C CYS A 359 33.28 -13.53 -29.39
N THR A 360 33.52 -13.33 -28.10
CA THR A 360 32.47 -12.95 -27.12
C THR A 360 32.42 -11.44 -26.86
N ALA A 361 33.39 -10.67 -27.33
CA ALA A 361 33.54 -9.25 -27.01
C ALA A 361 32.31 -8.39 -27.42
N LEU A 362 31.65 -8.73 -28.53
CA LEU A 362 30.43 -8.04 -28.97
C LEU A 362 29.26 -8.32 -28.03
N SER A 363 29.03 -9.60 -27.68
CA SER A 363 27.96 -9.96 -26.72
C SER A 363 28.23 -9.38 -25.34
N GLU A 364 29.48 -9.40 -24.87
CA GLU A 364 29.88 -8.80 -23.58
C GLU A 364 29.62 -7.28 -23.58
N ALA A 365 29.87 -6.59 -24.69
CA ALA A 365 29.57 -5.16 -24.83
C ALA A 365 28.06 -4.90 -24.79
N THR A 366 27.25 -5.70 -25.49
CA THR A 366 25.79 -5.60 -25.46
C THR A 366 25.22 -5.88 -24.07
N ASP A 367 25.76 -6.87 -23.36
CA ASP A 367 25.34 -7.19 -22.00
C ASP A 367 25.65 -6.02 -21.05
N LEU A 368 26.85 -5.43 -21.14
CA LEU A 368 27.22 -4.23 -20.38
C LEU A 368 26.34 -3.03 -20.71
N GLU A 369 25.99 -2.81 -21.97
CA GLU A 369 25.06 -1.74 -22.39
C GLU A 369 23.68 -1.93 -21.74
N ASN A 370 23.14 -3.15 -21.78
CA ASN A 370 21.86 -3.48 -21.15
C ASN A 370 21.90 -3.29 -19.63
N GLU A 371 22.97 -3.71 -18.97
CA GLU A 371 23.17 -3.49 -17.53
C GLU A 371 23.23 -2.00 -17.18
N ILE A 372 23.94 -1.19 -17.98
CA ILE A 372 24.03 0.27 -17.79
C ILE A 372 22.64 0.91 -17.95
N GLU A 373 21.88 0.54 -18.98
CA GLU A 373 20.52 1.08 -19.19
C GLU A 373 19.56 0.67 -18.06
N ASN A 374 19.66 -0.56 -17.56
CA ASN A 374 18.90 -1.01 -16.40
C ASN A 374 19.25 -0.21 -15.13
N LEU A 375 20.55 0.04 -14.88
CA LEU A 375 20.99 0.89 -13.76
C LEU A 375 20.50 2.33 -13.92
N LYS A 376 20.55 2.92 -15.12
CA LYS A 376 20.01 4.26 -15.38
C LYS A 376 18.52 4.36 -15.07
N ALA A 377 17.74 3.37 -15.50
CA ALA A 377 16.31 3.31 -15.22
C ALA A 377 16.05 3.17 -13.70
N GLY A 378 16.83 2.32 -13.01
CA GLY A 378 16.78 2.15 -11.56
C GLY A 378 17.08 3.46 -10.81
N VAL A 379 18.19 4.12 -11.14
CA VAL A 379 18.57 5.42 -10.56
C VAL A 379 17.50 6.48 -10.78
N ALA A 380 16.89 6.55 -11.96
CA ALA A 380 15.81 7.49 -12.24
C ALA A 380 14.57 7.23 -11.36
N ALA A 381 14.19 5.96 -11.18
CA ALA A 381 13.08 5.58 -10.33
C ALA A 381 13.37 5.87 -8.84
N ASP A 382 14.57 5.53 -8.36
CA ASP A 382 14.97 5.79 -6.98
C ASP A 382 15.06 7.31 -6.68
N ARG A 383 15.52 8.12 -7.64
CA ARG A 383 15.51 9.59 -7.53
C ARG A 383 14.08 10.14 -7.41
N ALA A 384 13.13 9.62 -8.19
CA ALA A 384 11.73 10.02 -8.07
C ALA A 384 11.15 9.64 -6.70
N ALA A 385 11.40 8.41 -6.24
CA ALA A 385 10.96 7.94 -4.92
C ALA A 385 11.60 8.75 -3.76
N ARG A 386 12.84 9.21 -3.92
CA ARG A 386 13.51 10.07 -2.93
C ARG A 386 12.84 11.44 -2.86
N VAL A 387 12.50 12.03 -4.00
CA VAL A 387 11.77 13.31 -4.04
C VAL A 387 10.41 13.17 -3.36
N GLU A 388 9.66 12.12 -3.66
CA GLU A 388 8.37 11.84 -3.01
C GLU A 388 8.51 11.70 -1.48
N ALA A 389 9.52 10.96 -1.01
CA ALA A 389 9.79 10.83 0.42
C ALA A 389 10.15 12.19 1.07
N ALA A 390 10.93 13.03 0.38
CA ALA A 390 11.28 14.37 0.87
C ALA A 390 10.07 15.32 0.90
N GLU A 391 9.19 15.24 -0.10
CA GLU A 391 7.92 15.99 -0.14
C GLU A 391 7.00 15.56 1.01
N GLN A 392 6.92 14.26 1.30
CA GLN A 392 6.17 13.74 2.44
C GLN A 392 6.72 14.28 3.77
N VAL A 393 8.04 14.26 3.97
CA VAL A 393 8.68 14.86 5.16
C VAL A 393 8.31 16.33 5.29
N ALA A 394 8.39 17.10 4.20
CA ALA A 394 8.07 18.53 4.21
C ALA A 394 6.60 18.78 4.58
N ALA A 395 5.67 18.06 3.95
CA ALA A 395 4.24 18.20 4.20
C ALA A 395 3.85 17.83 5.65
N GLU A 396 4.36 16.73 6.18
CA GLU A 396 4.10 16.33 7.56
C GLU A 396 4.71 17.34 8.54
N THR A 397 5.94 17.81 8.28
CA THR A 397 6.62 18.83 9.10
C THR A 397 5.83 20.16 9.12
N GLU A 398 5.29 20.58 7.98
CA GLU A 398 4.45 21.79 7.90
C GLU A 398 3.17 21.66 8.75
N SER A 399 2.65 20.44 8.93
CA SER A 399 1.46 20.18 9.74
C SER A 399 1.71 20.07 11.25
N ILE A 400 2.97 19.89 11.68
CA ILE A 400 3.35 19.73 13.10
C ILE A 400 2.87 20.89 13.98
N PRO A 401 3.06 22.18 13.63
CA PRO A 401 2.59 23.29 14.45
C PRO A 401 1.09 23.26 14.70
N GLU A 402 0.28 22.98 13.67
CA GLU A 402 -1.17 22.90 13.81
C GLU A 402 -1.58 21.74 14.74
N ARG A 403 -0.96 20.57 14.58
CA ARG A 403 -1.22 19.40 15.45
C ARG A 403 -0.79 19.67 16.90
N ALA A 404 0.35 20.33 17.10
CA ALA A 404 0.84 20.73 18.42
C ALA A 404 -0.11 21.73 19.11
N HIS A 405 -0.66 22.69 18.36
CA HIS A 405 -1.69 23.61 18.87
C HIS A 405 -2.97 22.86 19.27
N ARG A 406 -3.46 21.93 18.43
CA ARG A 406 -4.65 21.13 18.75
C ARG A 406 -4.44 20.29 20.02
N LEU A 407 -3.27 19.65 20.17
CA LEU A 407 -2.91 18.93 21.38
C LEU A 407 -2.92 19.85 22.59
N ARG A 408 -2.27 21.01 22.50
CA ARG A 408 -2.23 22.01 23.57
C ARG A 408 -3.63 22.47 23.98
N ASP A 409 -4.51 22.75 23.03
CA ASP A 409 -5.88 23.20 23.33
C ASP A 409 -6.73 22.11 23.98
N ALA A 410 -6.53 20.84 23.60
CA ALA A 410 -7.12 19.70 24.29
C ALA A 410 -6.60 19.60 25.73
N LEU A 411 -5.29 19.79 25.97
CA LEU A 411 -4.70 19.78 27.31
C LEU A 411 -5.18 20.95 28.17
N VAL A 412 -5.38 22.15 27.61
CA VAL A 412 -6.00 23.29 28.32
C VAL A 412 -7.40 22.92 28.79
N SER A 413 -8.17 22.20 27.98
CA SER A 413 -9.52 21.77 28.34
C SER A 413 -9.52 20.82 29.54
N VAL A 414 -8.55 19.91 29.62
CA VAL A 414 -8.37 18.97 30.75
C VAL A 414 -7.84 19.68 32.01
N ALA A 415 -6.84 20.55 31.83
CA ALA A 415 -6.15 21.21 32.94
C ALA A 415 -7.01 22.31 33.60
N GLY A 416 -7.91 22.94 32.83
CA GLY A 416 -8.69 24.09 33.28
C GLY A 416 -7.86 25.38 33.48
N VAL A 417 -6.57 25.34 33.14
CA VAL A 417 -5.61 26.44 33.21
C VAL A 417 -4.82 26.56 31.91
N PRO A 418 -4.20 27.71 31.61
CA PRO A 418 -3.33 27.84 30.44
C PRO A 418 -2.18 26.83 30.46
N VAL A 419 -1.92 26.19 29.32
CA VAL A 419 -0.87 25.18 29.14
C VAL A 419 0.19 25.71 28.17
N ALA A 420 1.45 25.63 28.58
CA ALA A 420 2.61 25.73 27.73
C ALA A 420 3.08 24.32 27.35
N LEU A 421 3.31 24.07 26.06
CA LEU A 421 3.69 22.75 25.53
C LEU A 421 5.08 22.83 24.89
N GLU A 422 5.98 21.98 25.36
CA GLU A 422 7.34 21.83 24.84
C GLU A 422 7.47 20.52 24.08
N GLY A 423 8.04 20.57 22.88
CA GLY A 423 8.39 19.38 22.10
C GLY A 423 9.74 19.56 21.42
N GLU A 424 10.18 18.52 20.71
CA GLU A 424 11.44 18.60 19.99
C GLU A 424 11.35 19.68 18.90
N GLY A 425 12.18 20.72 19.04
CA GLY A 425 12.24 21.83 18.07
C GLY A 425 11.15 22.89 18.20
N PHE A 426 10.26 22.84 19.20
CA PHE A 426 9.25 23.89 19.40
C PHE A 426 8.85 24.12 20.86
N THR A 427 8.31 25.31 21.11
CA THR A 427 7.68 25.69 22.38
C THR A 427 6.43 26.51 22.07
N ILE A 428 5.27 26.02 22.47
CA ILE A 428 4.00 26.76 22.40
C ILE A 428 3.78 27.40 23.76
N ALA A 429 3.83 28.74 23.80
CA ALA A 429 3.57 29.49 25.02
C ALA A 429 2.12 29.34 25.49
N ALA A 430 1.90 29.48 26.79
CA ALA A 430 0.56 29.60 27.33
C ALA A 430 -0.07 30.93 26.91
N GLU A 431 -1.32 30.90 26.45
CA GLU A 431 -2.11 32.07 26.11
C GLU A 431 -2.94 32.42 27.34
N THR A 432 -2.53 33.48 28.03
CA THR A 432 -3.27 34.08 29.12
C THR A 432 -4.51 34.77 28.55
N ARG A 433 -5.71 34.44 29.04
CA ARG A 433 -6.95 35.14 28.62
C ARG A 433 -6.90 36.57 29.15
N THR A 434 -6.65 37.55 28.26
CA THR A 434 -6.76 38.99 28.56
C THR A 434 -8.18 39.43 28.85
#